data_AF-A0A9E5VNQ5-F1
#
_entry.id   AF-A0A9E5VNQ5-F1
#
_cell.length_a   1.000
_cell.length_b   1.000
_cell.length_c   1.000
_cell.angle_alpha   90.00
_cell.angle_beta   90.00
_cell.angle_gamma   90.00
#
_symmetry.space_group_name_H-M   'P 1'
#
loop_
_entity.id
_entity.type
_entity.pdbx_description
1 polymer ?
#
loop_
_entity_poly.entity_id
_entity_poly.type
_entity_poly.pdbx_seq_one_letter_code
_entity_poly.pdbx_strand_id
1 'polypeptide(L)'
;AAQIAIVAWAIGAWRFGIPTSESHALVAGLTGAALAGGGLSSVSWEAWQKVLIGLGVSSVLGFASGWLVTLGVSKAFGRMNRRRANKIFSYGQILSASAMAFSHGAQDGQKFMGVLAFALMMGGVIPSTETFTIPLELMVGCSVLMAIGTSIGGYRIIKTMGMDMVKIEKYQGFSSEVAASACMIASTLFGIPLSTTNTKGTALMGAAAARRLSNVNWGIVKEMLLAWVLTFPACGLIGYLMALLLHAIF
;
A
#
# COMPACT_ATOMS: atom_id res chain seq x y z
N ALA A 1 -9.73 18.73 2.18
CA ALA A 1 -9.68 18.12 3.53
C ALA A 1 -9.04 16.74 3.55
N ALA A 2 -9.63 15.71 2.91
CA ALA A 2 -9.13 14.32 2.98
C ALA A 2 -7.65 14.15 2.60
N GLN A 3 -7.19 14.75 1.49
CA GLN A 3 -5.78 14.69 1.07
C GLN A 3 -4.82 15.30 2.10
N ILE A 4 -5.21 16.40 2.74
CA ILE A 4 -4.41 17.02 3.81
C ILE A 4 -4.27 16.06 4.99
N ALA A 5 -5.36 15.37 5.37
CA ALA A 5 -5.35 14.39 6.45
C ALA A 5 -4.43 13.21 6.15
N ILE A 6 -4.48 12.70 4.91
CA ILE A 6 -3.61 11.62 4.44
C ILE A 6 -2.14 12.05 4.51
N VAL A 7 -1.80 13.20 3.92
CA VAL A 7 -0.42 13.71 3.88
C VAL A 7 0.12 13.98 5.29
N ALA A 8 -0.68 14.62 6.15
CA ALA A 8 -0.27 14.92 7.53
C ALA A 8 0.01 13.64 8.32
N TRP A 9 -0.87 12.64 8.23
CA TRP A 9 -0.69 11.36 8.91
C TRP A 9 0.47 10.56 8.32
N ALA A 10 0.58 10.47 7.00
CA ALA A 10 1.63 9.74 6.31
C ALA A 10 3.02 10.31 6.61
N ILE A 11 3.19 11.64 6.59
CA ILE A 11 4.44 12.30 6.97
C ILE A 11 4.77 12.06 8.45
N GLY A 12 3.76 12.13 9.33
CA GLY A 12 3.90 11.82 10.74
C GLY A 12 4.42 10.41 10.98
N ALA A 13 3.73 9.40 10.43
CA ALA A 13 4.13 8.00 10.54
C ALA A 13 5.51 7.73 9.90
N TRP A 14 5.75 8.31 8.72
CA TRP A 14 7.03 8.24 8.02
C TRP A 14 8.19 8.80 8.87
N ARG A 15 7.97 9.89 9.63
CA ARG A 15 9.00 10.46 10.52
C ARG A 15 9.54 9.42 11.51
N PHE A 16 8.67 8.53 11.96
CA PHE A 16 8.96 7.44 12.90
C PHE A 16 9.26 6.10 12.20
N GLY A 17 9.28 6.05 10.87
CA GLY A 17 9.53 4.83 10.10
C GLY A 17 8.41 3.80 10.19
N ILE A 18 7.19 4.24 10.55
CA ILE A 18 6.03 3.36 10.68
C ILE A 18 5.36 3.24 9.30
N PRO A 19 5.24 2.03 8.72
CA PRO A 19 4.57 1.83 7.45
C PRO A 19 3.04 1.97 7.61
N THR A 20 2.45 2.96 6.94
CA THR A 20 0.99 3.15 6.87
C THR A 20 0.41 2.65 5.54
N SER A 21 -0.90 2.38 5.53
CA SER A 21 -1.64 2.09 4.30
C SER A 21 -2.44 3.30 3.87
N GLU A 22 -2.17 3.77 2.65
CA GLU A 22 -2.95 4.85 2.03
C GLU A 22 -4.40 4.46 1.78
N SER A 23 -4.70 3.16 1.68
CA SER A 23 -6.09 2.68 1.57
C SER A 23 -6.89 2.97 2.85
N HIS A 24 -6.28 2.78 4.03
CA HIS A 24 -6.90 3.11 5.31
C HIS A 24 -7.10 4.63 5.42
N ALA A 25 -6.02 5.37 5.15
CA ALA A 25 -5.99 6.82 5.29
C ALA A 25 -7.01 7.50 4.36
N LEU A 26 -7.15 7.00 3.13
CA LEU A 26 -8.07 7.54 2.14
C LEU A 26 -9.53 7.37 2.55
N VAL A 27 -9.95 6.15 2.89
CA VAL A 27 -11.34 5.90 3.35
C VAL A 27 -11.65 6.70 4.60
N ALA A 28 -10.74 6.68 5.57
CA ALA A 28 -10.90 7.41 6.81
C ALA A 28 -10.99 8.93 6.59
N GLY A 29 -10.05 9.51 5.85
CA GLY A 29 -10.00 10.95 5.57
C GLY A 29 -11.20 11.44 4.75
N LEU A 30 -11.65 10.66 3.76
CA LEU A 30 -12.87 10.95 3.01
C LEU A 30 -14.11 10.87 3.90
N THR A 31 -14.19 9.87 4.77
CA THR A 31 -15.29 9.72 5.72
C THR A 31 -15.36 10.89 6.69
N GLY A 32 -14.22 11.29 7.26
CA GLY A 32 -14.14 12.47 8.12
C GLY A 32 -14.62 13.74 7.42
N ALA A 33 -14.16 13.97 6.20
CA ALA A 33 -14.59 15.12 5.40
C ALA A 33 -16.10 15.07 5.07
N ALA A 34 -16.64 13.91 4.72
CA ALA A 34 -18.06 13.72 4.41
C ALA A 34 -18.95 13.97 5.64
N LEU A 35 -18.54 13.48 6.82
CA LEU A 35 -19.24 13.71 8.09
C LEU A 35 -19.34 15.20 8.43
N ALA A 36 -18.32 16.00 8.12
CA ALA A 36 -18.33 17.44 8.37
C ALA A 36 -19.29 18.21 7.45
N GLY A 37 -19.51 17.74 6.22
CA GLY A 37 -20.35 18.41 5.23
C GLY A 37 -21.82 17.99 5.25
N GLY A 38 -22.11 16.70 5.45
CA GLY A 38 -23.48 16.17 5.33
C GLY A 38 -23.85 15.11 6.36
N GLY A 39 -23.08 14.99 7.45
CA GLY A 39 -23.37 14.06 8.54
C GLY A 39 -23.25 12.59 8.16
N LEU A 40 -23.85 11.71 8.96
CA LEU A 40 -23.73 10.25 8.78
C LEU A 40 -24.28 9.74 7.44
N SER A 41 -25.27 10.42 6.87
CA SER A 41 -25.90 10.07 5.60
C SER A 41 -24.97 10.20 4.39
N SER A 42 -23.91 10.99 4.49
CA SER A 42 -22.93 11.18 3.41
C SER A 42 -21.83 10.11 3.38
N VAL A 43 -21.84 9.17 4.32
CA VAL A 43 -20.85 8.09 4.39
C VAL A 43 -21.32 6.87 3.59
N SER A 44 -20.57 6.50 2.56
CA SER A 44 -20.83 5.26 1.82
C SER A 44 -20.38 4.03 2.62
N TRP A 45 -21.33 3.37 3.27
CA TRP A 45 -21.06 2.14 4.02
C TRP A 45 -20.61 0.98 3.12
N GLU A 46 -21.09 0.94 1.88
CA GLU A 46 -20.66 -0.03 0.88
C GLU A 46 -19.17 0.11 0.55
N ALA A 47 -18.67 1.35 0.41
CA ALA A 47 -17.24 1.61 0.18
C ALA A 47 -16.39 1.13 1.36
N TRP A 48 -16.85 1.36 2.60
CA TRP A 48 -16.20 0.85 3.81
C TRP A 48 -16.08 -0.67 3.81
N GLN A 49 -17.17 -1.38 3.49
CA GLN A 49 -17.17 -2.84 3.42
C GLN A 49 -16.15 -3.35 2.39
N LYS A 50 -16.16 -2.79 1.17
CA LYS A 50 -15.21 -3.17 0.10
C LYS A 50 -13.76 -2.99 0.55
N VAL A 51 -13.44 -1.89 1.23
CA VAL A 51 -12.08 -1.63 1.70
C VAL A 51 -11.74 -2.58 2.84
N LEU A 52 -12.55 -2.72 3.89
CA LEU A 52 -12.25 -3.63 5.01
C LEU A 52 -12.05 -5.08 4.55
N ILE A 53 -12.88 -5.57 3.63
CA ILE A 53 -12.70 -6.88 3.00
C ILE A 53 -11.36 -6.92 2.25
N GLY A 54 -11.09 -5.92 1.41
CA GLY A 54 -9.83 -5.79 0.69
C GLY A 54 -8.61 -5.82 1.61
N LEU A 55 -8.67 -5.21 2.79
CA LEU A 55 -7.60 -5.20 3.80
C LEU A 55 -7.35 -6.57 4.43
N GLY A 56 -8.42 -7.27 4.80
CA GLY A 56 -8.33 -8.62 5.35
C GLY A 56 -7.78 -9.60 4.31
N VAL A 57 -8.39 -9.60 3.12
CA VAL A 57 -8.02 -10.47 2.00
C VAL A 57 -6.58 -10.21 1.56
N SER A 58 -6.17 -8.95 1.40
CA SER A 58 -4.81 -8.57 1.00
C SER A 58 -3.72 -9.04 1.97
N SER A 59 -4.02 -9.04 3.28
CA SER A 59 -3.12 -9.50 4.33
C SER A 59 -2.96 -11.02 4.34
N VAL A 60 -4.07 -11.75 4.21
CA VAL A 60 -4.05 -13.22 4.19
C VAL A 60 -3.43 -13.73 2.90
N LEU A 61 -3.86 -13.19 1.76
CA LEU A 61 -3.32 -13.57 0.45
C LEU A 61 -1.84 -13.24 0.34
N GLY A 62 -1.40 -12.06 0.81
CA GLY A 62 0.01 -11.70 0.84
C GLY A 62 0.84 -12.70 1.64
N PHE A 63 0.46 -12.97 2.89
CA PHE A 63 1.16 -13.95 3.73
C PHE A 63 1.21 -15.34 3.08
N ALA A 64 0.06 -15.86 2.64
CA ALA A 64 -0.05 -17.19 2.07
C ALA A 64 0.75 -17.31 0.76
N SER A 65 0.67 -16.33 -0.15
CA SER A 65 1.40 -16.35 -1.41
C SER A 65 2.90 -16.24 -1.18
N GLY A 66 3.35 -15.34 -0.30
CA GLY A 66 4.77 -15.20 0.07
C GLY A 66 5.34 -16.49 0.66
N TRP A 67 4.57 -17.16 1.52
CA TRP A 67 4.94 -18.45 2.10
C TRP A 67 5.04 -19.55 1.03
N LEU A 68 4.00 -19.71 0.20
CA LEU A 68 3.92 -20.77 -0.81
C LEU A 68 4.98 -20.60 -1.90
N VAL A 69 5.20 -19.39 -2.41
CA VAL A 69 6.23 -19.10 -3.42
C VAL A 69 7.60 -19.40 -2.84
N THR A 70 7.87 -19.02 -1.59
CA THR A 70 9.16 -19.29 -0.93
C THR A 70 9.41 -20.79 -0.76
N LEU A 71 8.39 -21.58 -0.38
CA LEU A 71 8.50 -23.04 -0.32
C LEU A 71 8.78 -23.64 -1.70
N GLY A 72 8.07 -23.19 -2.73
CA GLY A 72 8.28 -23.64 -4.12
C GLY A 72 9.70 -23.36 -4.60
N VAL A 73 10.19 -22.15 -4.39
CA VAL A 73 11.55 -21.73 -4.73
C VAL A 73 12.59 -22.53 -3.94
N SER A 74 12.37 -22.71 -2.63
CA SER A 74 13.29 -23.49 -1.79
C SER A 74 13.36 -24.95 -2.21
N LYS A 75 12.24 -25.55 -2.65
CA LYS A 75 12.20 -26.93 -3.14
C LYS A 75 12.88 -27.06 -4.51
N ALA A 76 12.63 -26.11 -5.41
CA ALA A 76 13.18 -26.13 -6.77
C ALA A 76 14.71 -25.91 -6.77
N PHE A 77 15.20 -25.00 -5.94
CA PHE A 77 16.62 -24.61 -5.91
C PHE A 77 17.40 -25.16 -4.71
N GLY A 78 16.77 -25.98 -3.86
CA GLY A 78 17.37 -26.48 -2.61
C GLY A 78 18.59 -27.39 -2.78
N ARG A 79 18.75 -28.01 -3.96
CA ARG A 79 19.93 -28.83 -4.31
C ARG A 79 21.07 -28.03 -4.93
N MET A 80 20.87 -26.75 -5.20
CA MET A 80 21.86 -25.92 -5.89
C MET A 80 22.90 -25.37 -4.91
N ASN A 81 24.15 -25.29 -5.36
CA ASN A 81 25.23 -24.67 -4.59
C ASN A 81 24.88 -23.25 -4.15
N ARG A 82 25.03 -22.98 -2.84
CA ARG A 82 24.68 -21.72 -2.18
C ARG A 82 25.24 -20.47 -2.87
N ARG A 83 26.50 -20.52 -3.33
CA ARG A 83 27.15 -19.41 -4.05
C ARG A 83 26.45 -19.09 -5.37
N ARG A 84 26.10 -20.12 -6.15
CA ARG A 84 25.40 -19.97 -7.44
C ARG A 84 23.97 -19.48 -7.22
N ALA A 85 23.27 -20.03 -6.22
CA ALA A 85 21.94 -19.58 -5.80
C ALA A 85 21.93 -18.10 -5.44
N ASN A 86 22.85 -17.67 -4.58
CA ASN A 86 22.94 -16.27 -4.18
C ASN A 86 23.19 -15.33 -5.35
N LYS A 87 23.96 -15.76 -6.36
CA LYS A 87 24.18 -14.95 -7.58
C LYS A 87 22.88 -14.83 -8.39
N ILE A 88 22.20 -15.95 -8.66
CA ILE A 88 20.93 -15.97 -9.41
C ILE A 88 19.87 -15.11 -8.71
N PHE A 89 19.63 -15.32 -7.41
CA PHE A 89 18.63 -14.56 -6.68
C PHE A 89 19.02 -13.09 -6.48
N SER A 90 20.31 -12.72 -6.50
CA SER A 90 20.70 -11.30 -6.48
C SER A 90 20.23 -10.56 -7.74
N TYR A 91 20.40 -11.17 -8.92
CA TYR A 91 19.91 -10.58 -10.17
C TYR A 91 18.40 -10.73 -10.30
N GLY A 92 17.85 -11.88 -9.87
CA GLY A 92 16.41 -12.11 -9.83
C GLY A 92 15.69 -11.08 -8.97
N GLN A 93 16.28 -10.71 -7.83
CA GLN A 93 15.71 -9.71 -6.93
C GLN A 93 15.63 -8.32 -7.58
N ILE A 94 16.55 -7.95 -8.48
CA ILE A 94 16.44 -6.69 -9.23
C ILE A 94 15.21 -6.73 -10.14
N LEU A 95 14.99 -7.85 -10.83
CA LEU A 95 13.84 -8.00 -11.71
C LEU A 95 12.52 -8.03 -10.93
N SER A 96 12.46 -8.78 -9.83
CA SER A 96 11.25 -8.85 -8.98
C SER A 96 10.97 -7.53 -8.28
N ALA A 97 11.99 -6.80 -7.84
CA ALA A 97 11.82 -5.48 -7.25
C ALA A 97 11.26 -4.47 -8.27
N SER A 98 11.72 -4.53 -9.53
CA SER A 98 11.17 -3.71 -10.63
C SER A 98 9.71 -4.06 -10.91
N ALA A 99 9.36 -5.36 -10.97
CA ALA A 99 7.97 -5.79 -11.14
C ALA A 99 7.09 -5.33 -9.98
N MET A 100 7.58 -5.47 -8.75
CA MET A 100 6.92 -4.99 -7.54
C MET A 100 6.73 -3.46 -7.55
N ALA A 101 7.73 -2.70 -7.97
CA ALA A 101 7.64 -1.24 -8.09
C ALA A 101 6.58 -0.82 -9.13
N PHE A 102 6.55 -1.51 -10.28
CA PHE A 102 5.52 -1.29 -11.31
C PHE A 102 4.12 -1.59 -10.79
N SER A 103 3.90 -2.77 -10.19
CA SER A 103 2.59 -3.16 -9.66
C SER A 103 2.12 -2.25 -8.52
N HIS A 104 3.05 -1.82 -7.66
CA HIS A 104 2.78 -0.84 -6.61
C HIS A 104 2.35 0.51 -7.19
N GLY A 105 3.07 1.02 -8.19
CA GLY A 105 2.72 2.24 -8.89
C GLY A 105 1.35 2.18 -9.57
N ALA A 106 1.04 1.07 -10.24
CA ALA A 106 -0.27 0.86 -10.87
C ALA A 106 -1.42 0.91 -9.84
N GLN A 107 -1.24 0.31 -8.66
CA GLN A 107 -2.28 0.27 -7.63
C GLN A 107 -2.41 1.56 -6.82
N ASP A 108 -1.31 2.16 -6.38
CA ASP A 108 -1.37 3.37 -5.56
C ASP A 108 -1.58 4.62 -6.42
N GLY A 109 -1.06 4.62 -7.65
CA GLY A 109 -1.36 5.66 -8.63
C GLY A 109 -2.86 5.78 -8.87
N GLN A 110 -3.57 4.67 -9.08
CA GLN A 110 -5.03 4.69 -9.28
C GLN A 110 -5.80 5.38 -8.15
N LYS A 111 -5.38 5.22 -6.90
CA LYS A 111 -6.03 5.84 -5.73
C LYS A 111 -5.92 7.36 -5.78
N PHE A 112 -4.70 7.87 -5.97
CA PHE A 112 -4.46 9.32 -5.99
C PHE A 112 -4.97 9.97 -7.27
N MET A 113 -4.81 9.31 -8.42
CA MET A 113 -5.36 9.77 -9.69
C MET A 113 -6.88 9.89 -9.62
N GLY A 114 -7.57 8.91 -9.01
CA GLY A 114 -9.01 8.96 -8.83
C GLY A 114 -9.49 10.16 -7.99
N VAL A 115 -8.82 10.45 -6.88
CA VAL A 115 -9.19 11.60 -6.02
C VAL A 115 -8.90 12.93 -6.71
N LEU A 116 -7.75 13.05 -7.38
CA LEU A 116 -7.39 14.26 -8.10
C LEU A 116 -8.34 14.52 -9.28
N ALA A 117 -8.65 13.50 -10.06
CA ALA A 117 -9.58 13.61 -11.18
C ALA A 117 -11.01 13.92 -10.70
N PHE A 118 -11.45 13.36 -9.56
CA PHE A 118 -12.71 13.78 -8.92
C PHE A 118 -12.72 15.26 -8.54
N ALA A 119 -11.63 15.77 -7.94
CA ALA A 119 -11.52 17.18 -7.59
C ALA A 119 -11.56 18.10 -8.83
N LEU A 120 -10.86 17.73 -9.90
CA LEU A 120 -10.87 18.48 -11.17
C LEU A 120 -12.24 18.47 -11.85
N MET A 121 -12.98 17.36 -11.75
CA MET A 121 -14.35 17.27 -12.25
C MET A 121 -15.29 18.19 -11.47
N MET A 122 -15.21 18.19 -10.13
CA MET A 122 -15.98 19.12 -9.29
C MET A 122 -15.60 20.58 -9.52
N GLY A 123 -14.35 20.86 -9.89
CA GLY A 123 -13.89 22.19 -10.28
C GLY A 123 -14.26 22.61 -11.71
N GLY A 124 -14.96 21.77 -12.47
CA GLY A 124 -15.38 22.06 -13.85
C GLY A 124 -14.24 22.01 -14.90
N VAL A 125 -13.08 21.46 -14.55
CA VAL A 125 -11.91 21.35 -15.45
C VAL A 125 -12.04 20.15 -16.39
N ILE A 126 -12.55 19.02 -15.87
CA ILE A 126 -12.80 17.79 -16.64
C ILE A 126 -14.33 17.62 -16.79
N PRO A 127 -14.83 17.31 -18.00
CA PRO A 127 -16.26 17.05 -18.20
C PRO A 127 -16.75 15.90 -17.33
N SER A 128 -17.92 16.07 -16.70
CA SER A 128 -18.64 15.00 -16.01
C SER A 128 -19.39 14.14 -17.03
N THR A 129 -18.65 13.27 -17.75
CA THR A 129 -19.21 12.32 -18.72
C THR A 129 -19.48 10.96 -18.08
N GLU A 130 -20.40 10.17 -18.65
CA GLU A 130 -20.71 8.81 -18.17
C GLU A 130 -19.48 7.87 -18.20
N THR A 131 -18.55 8.11 -19.12
CA THR A 131 -17.24 7.46 -19.14
C THR A 131 -16.20 8.37 -18.51
N PHE A 132 -15.82 8.04 -17.27
CA PHE A 132 -14.74 8.72 -16.57
C PHE A 132 -13.38 8.23 -17.06
N THR A 133 -12.75 8.98 -17.96
CA THR A 133 -11.38 8.73 -18.42
C THR A 133 -10.42 9.71 -17.76
N ILE A 134 -9.35 9.17 -17.18
CA ILE A 134 -8.31 9.99 -16.54
C ILE A 134 -7.38 10.51 -17.64
N PRO A 135 -7.15 11.83 -17.76
CA PRO A 135 -6.25 12.41 -18.77
C PRO A 135 -4.81 11.91 -18.63
N LEU A 136 -4.11 11.77 -19.76
CA LEU A 136 -2.74 11.24 -19.78
C LEU A 136 -1.76 12.12 -19.00
N GLU A 137 -1.94 13.44 -19.07
CA GLU A 137 -1.11 14.41 -18.38
C GLU A 137 -1.19 14.22 -16.85
N LEU A 138 -2.38 13.91 -16.35
CA LEU A 138 -2.61 13.62 -14.93
C LEU A 138 -1.92 12.31 -14.53
N MET A 139 -2.04 11.27 -15.37
CA MET A 139 -1.39 9.98 -15.14
C MET A 139 0.13 10.10 -15.07
N VAL A 140 0.72 10.82 -16.04
CA VAL A 140 2.17 11.06 -16.10
C VAL A 140 2.61 11.92 -14.91
N GLY A 141 1.90 13.00 -14.61
CA GLY A 141 2.20 13.88 -13.48
C GLY A 141 2.19 13.16 -12.14
N CYS A 142 1.14 12.37 -11.87
CA CYS A 142 1.06 11.56 -10.65
C CYS A 142 2.19 10.53 -10.57
N SER A 143 2.50 9.86 -11.69
CA SER A 143 3.56 8.85 -11.74
C SER A 143 4.95 9.46 -11.46
N VAL A 144 5.25 10.64 -12.01
CA VAL A 144 6.51 11.35 -11.76
C VAL A 144 6.61 11.78 -10.30
N LEU A 145 5.55 12.35 -9.73
CA LEU A 145 5.53 12.75 -8.33
C LEU A 145 5.71 11.55 -7.38
N MET A 146 5.05 10.42 -7.67
CA MET A 146 5.25 9.18 -6.91
C MET A 146 6.69 8.65 -7.01
N ALA A 147 7.28 8.70 -8.20
CA ALA A 147 8.67 8.27 -8.41
C ALA A 147 9.66 9.14 -7.60
N ILE A 148 9.47 10.46 -7.60
CA ILE A 148 10.28 11.41 -6.82
C ILE A 148 10.08 11.20 -5.31
N GLY A 149 8.83 11.07 -4.85
CA GLY A 149 8.53 10.84 -3.43
C GLY A 149 9.15 9.54 -2.92
N THR A 150 9.07 8.47 -3.71
CA THR A 150 9.63 7.17 -3.36
C THR A 150 11.16 7.19 -3.32
N SER A 151 11.81 7.92 -4.23
CA SER A 151 13.28 7.98 -4.31
C SER A 151 13.90 8.77 -3.16
N ILE A 152 13.25 9.84 -2.68
CA ILE A 152 13.76 10.70 -1.61
C ILE A 152 13.38 10.16 -0.22
N GLY A 153 12.16 9.66 -0.06
CA GLY A 153 11.58 9.38 1.27
C GLY A 153 11.73 7.94 1.76
N GLY A 154 11.98 6.95 0.89
CA GLY A 154 11.74 5.54 1.24
C GLY A 154 12.58 4.94 2.38
N TYR A 155 13.75 5.50 2.69
CA TYR A 155 14.78 4.81 3.51
C TYR A 155 14.30 4.36 4.90
N ARG A 156 13.56 5.21 5.62
CA ARG A 156 13.12 4.89 6.99
C ARG A 156 12.15 3.71 7.02
N ILE A 157 11.21 3.69 6.08
CA ILE A 157 10.24 2.60 5.96
C ILE A 157 10.93 1.32 5.51
N ILE A 158 11.85 1.42 4.54
CA ILE A 158 12.65 0.28 4.06
C ILE A 158 13.45 -0.34 5.20
N LYS A 159 14.02 0.47 6.09
CA LYS A 159 14.73 -0.02 7.28
C LYS A 159 13.81 -0.82 8.20
N THR A 160 12.68 -0.24 8.62
CA THR A 160 11.74 -0.91 9.52
C THR A 160 11.20 -2.20 8.92
N MET A 161 10.71 -2.17 7.67
CA MET A 161 10.09 -3.35 7.04
C MET A 161 11.11 -4.39 6.56
N GLY A 162 12.27 -3.96 6.04
CA GLY A 162 13.23 -4.84 5.39
C GLY A 162 14.32 -5.39 6.30
N MET A 163 14.71 -4.64 7.34
CA MET A 163 15.82 -5.01 8.23
C MET A 163 15.34 -5.39 9.63
N ASP A 164 14.38 -4.65 10.18
CA ASP A 164 13.96 -4.82 11.58
C ASP A 164 12.81 -5.84 11.72
N MET A 165 11.83 -5.82 10.81
CA MET A 165 10.63 -6.67 10.87
C MET A 165 10.89 -8.14 10.53
N VAL A 166 11.78 -8.42 9.57
CA VAL A 166 12.02 -9.79 9.09
C VAL A 166 13.50 -10.08 8.87
N LYS A 167 13.89 -11.33 9.12
CA LYS A 167 15.21 -11.86 8.75
C LYS A 167 15.07 -12.71 7.49
N ILE A 168 15.49 -12.16 6.36
CA ILE A 168 15.34 -12.78 5.04
C ILE A 168 16.67 -12.90 4.29
N GLU A 169 16.79 -13.95 3.48
CA GLU A 169 17.85 -14.10 2.49
C GLU A 169 17.37 -13.66 1.10
N LYS A 170 18.29 -13.53 0.13
CA LYS A 170 17.99 -13.03 -1.23
C LYS A 170 16.85 -13.79 -1.92
N TYR A 171 16.79 -15.11 -1.77
CA TYR A 171 15.71 -15.91 -2.39
C TYR A 171 14.34 -15.66 -1.74
N GLN A 172 14.30 -15.34 -0.44
CA GLN A 172 13.06 -14.98 0.27
C GLN A 172 12.61 -13.57 -0.14
N GLY A 173 13.56 -12.64 -0.30
CA GLY A 173 13.30 -11.32 -0.88
C GLY A 173 12.67 -11.43 -2.27
N PHE A 174 13.35 -12.14 -3.18
CA PHE A 174 12.82 -12.45 -4.52
C PHE A 174 11.41 -13.08 -4.47
N SER A 175 11.23 -14.11 -3.65
CA SER A 175 9.95 -14.83 -3.54
C SER A 175 8.83 -13.91 -3.04
N SER A 176 9.11 -13.06 -2.06
CA SER A 176 8.14 -12.12 -1.50
C SER A 176 7.71 -11.05 -2.50
N GLU A 177 8.64 -10.53 -3.31
CA GLU A 177 8.37 -9.52 -4.33
C GLU A 177 7.57 -10.10 -5.50
N VAL A 178 7.91 -11.31 -5.96
CA VAL A 178 7.14 -12.01 -6.99
C VAL A 178 5.73 -12.30 -6.50
N ALA A 179 5.58 -12.81 -5.27
CA ALA A 179 4.28 -13.10 -4.68
C ALA A 179 3.41 -11.83 -4.54
N ALA A 180 3.97 -10.75 -3.97
CA ALA A 180 3.25 -9.50 -3.81
C ALA A 180 2.89 -8.84 -5.14
N SER A 181 3.82 -8.81 -6.11
CA SER A 181 3.57 -8.28 -7.45
C SER A 181 2.48 -9.06 -8.18
N ALA A 182 2.50 -10.40 -8.12
CA ALA A 182 1.47 -11.24 -8.71
C ALA A 182 0.09 -10.98 -8.08
N CYS A 183 0.01 -10.89 -6.74
CA CYS A 183 -1.22 -10.54 -6.05
C CYS A 183 -1.75 -9.15 -6.47
N MET A 184 -0.86 -8.16 -6.60
CA MET A 184 -1.24 -6.81 -7.02
C MET A 184 -1.74 -6.76 -8.46
N ILE A 185 -1.03 -7.41 -9.39
CA ILE A 185 -1.44 -7.47 -10.80
C ILE A 185 -2.80 -8.16 -10.92
N ALA A 186 -2.99 -9.30 -10.26
CA ALA A 186 -4.28 -9.99 -10.25
C ALA A 186 -5.39 -9.09 -9.70
N SER A 187 -5.15 -8.42 -8.58
CA SER A 187 -6.12 -7.47 -8.01
C SER A 187 -6.43 -6.30 -8.95
N THR A 188 -5.44 -5.76 -9.66
CA THR A 188 -5.66 -4.72 -10.68
C THR A 188 -6.50 -5.25 -11.85
N LEU A 189 -6.22 -6.46 -12.36
CA LEU A 189 -6.94 -7.05 -13.49
C LEU A 189 -8.40 -7.41 -13.13
N PHE A 190 -8.65 -7.89 -11.91
CA PHE A 190 -9.97 -8.26 -11.45
C PHE A 190 -10.73 -7.10 -10.77
N GLY A 191 -10.13 -5.90 -10.69
CA GLY A 191 -10.75 -4.73 -10.06
C GLY A 191 -11.00 -4.88 -8.56
N ILE A 192 -10.26 -5.76 -7.88
CA ILE A 192 -10.44 -6.02 -6.44
C ILE A 192 -9.65 -4.97 -5.66
N PRO A 193 -10.27 -4.21 -4.73
CA PRO A 193 -9.55 -3.26 -3.90
C PRO A 193 -8.58 -3.98 -2.97
N LEU A 194 -7.31 -3.57 -3.01
CA LEU A 194 -6.23 -4.21 -2.27
C LEU A 194 -5.31 -3.14 -1.64
N SER A 195 -4.87 -3.39 -0.41
CA SER A 195 -3.89 -2.56 0.27
C SER A 195 -2.49 -3.04 -0.07
N THR A 196 -1.74 -2.17 -0.74
CA THR A 196 -0.38 -2.46 -1.20
C THR A 196 0.58 -2.71 -0.03
N THR A 197 0.51 -1.87 1.00
CA THR A 197 1.31 -2.00 2.24
C THR A 197 1.03 -3.33 2.95
N ASN A 198 -0.25 -3.72 3.05
CA ASN A 198 -0.62 -4.97 3.74
C ASN A 198 -0.15 -6.18 2.92
N THR A 199 -0.43 -6.24 1.62
CA THR A 199 0.02 -7.36 0.77
C THR A 199 1.52 -7.49 0.73
N LYS A 200 2.26 -6.40 0.51
CA LYS A 200 3.74 -6.45 0.47
C LYS A 200 4.32 -6.82 1.83
N GLY A 201 3.85 -6.17 2.90
CA GLY A 201 4.31 -6.42 4.26
C GLY A 201 4.07 -7.86 4.69
N THR A 202 2.87 -8.38 4.48
CA THR A 202 2.52 -9.76 4.84
C THR A 202 3.17 -10.79 3.93
N ALA A 203 3.35 -10.53 2.64
CA ALA A 203 4.12 -11.42 1.75
C ALA A 203 5.58 -11.55 2.19
N LEU A 204 6.17 -10.45 2.68
CA LEU A 204 7.50 -10.46 3.26
C LEU A 204 7.55 -11.28 4.56
N MET A 205 6.54 -11.14 5.43
CA MET A 205 6.40 -11.98 6.64
C MET A 205 6.22 -13.46 6.28
N GLY A 206 5.37 -13.78 5.31
CA GLY A 206 5.13 -15.15 4.85
C GLY A 206 6.38 -15.79 4.29
N ALA A 207 7.14 -15.05 3.47
CA ALA A 207 8.42 -15.51 2.94
C ALA A 207 9.48 -15.74 4.04
N ALA A 208 9.56 -14.87 5.04
CA ALA A 208 10.44 -15.04 6.19
C ALA A 208 10.04 -16.27 7.04
N ALA A 209 8.74 -16.40 7.27
CA ALA A 209 8.12 -17.42 8.09
C ALA A 209 8.26 -18.83 7.48
N ALA A 210 8.28 -18.94 6.14
CA ALA A 210 8.41 -20.20 5.41
C ALA A 210 9.64 -21.03 5.81
N ARG A 211 10.70 -20.37 6.29
CA ARG A 211 11.85 -21.04 6.90
C ARG A 211 11.63 -21.32 8.38
N ARG A 212 11.29 -20.27 9.15
CA ARG A 212 10.97 -20.32 10.58
C ARG A 212 10.08 -19.15 10.97
N LEU A 213 9.02 -19.40 11.74
CA LEU A 213 8.13 -18.37 12.28
C LEU A 213 8.86 -17.34 13.16
N SER A 214 9.96 -17.72 13.81
CA SER A 214 10.80 -16.84 14.63
C SER A 214 11.62 -15.83 13.82
N ASN A 215 11.66 -15.93 12.49
CA ASN A 215 12.32 -14.96 11.63
C ASN A 215 11.50 -13.68 11.42
N VAL A 216 10.23 -13.68 11.85
CA VAL A 216 9.37 -12.51 11.88
C VAL A 216 9.41 -11.90 13.28
N ASN A 217 9.70 -10.61 13.37
CA ASN A 217 9.64 -9.88 14.63
C ASN A 217 8.19 -9.49 14.93
N TRP A 218 7.49 -10.34 15.68
CA TRP A 218 6.08 -10.14 16.03
C TRP A 218 5.83 -8.90 16.91
N GLY A 219 6.85 -8.35 17.57
CA GLY A 219 6.73 -7.06 18.28
C GLY A 219 6.46 -5.93 17.30
N ILE A 220 7.29 -5.81 16.26
CA ILE A 220 7.14 -4.80 15.21
C ILE A 220 5.84 -5.02 14.42
N VAL A 221 5.47 -6.28 14.14
CA VAL A 221 4.20 -6.59 13.47
C VAL A 221 3.00 -6.08 14.28
N LYS A 222 3.02 -6.23 15.61
CA LYS A 222 1.96 -5.68 16.48
C LYS A 222 1.93 -4.16 16.44
N GLU A 223 3.08 -3.49 16.50
CA GLU A 223 3.18 -2.02 16.38
C GLU A 223 2.63 -1.53 15.05
N MET A 224 2.93 -2.23 13.95
CA MET A 224 2.39 -1.93 12.62
C MET A 224 0.88 -2.12 12.56
N LEU A 225 0.35 -3.22 13.09
CA LEU A 225 -1.10 -3.47 13.15
C LEU A 225 -1.82 -2.39 13.97
N LEU A 226 -1.23 -1.97 15.10
CA LEU A 226 -1.74 -0.86 15.89
C LEU A 226 -1.76 0.44 15.09
N ALA A 227 -0.67 0.77 14.40
CA ALA A 227 -0.62 1.95 13.53
C ALA A 227 -1.68 1.90 12.41
N TRP A 228 -1.92 0.72 11.83
CA TRP A 228 -2.94 0.53 10.81
C TRP A 228 -4.35 0.75 11.35
N VAL A 229 -4.66 0.24 12.55
CA VAL A 229 -5.95 0.48 13.21
C VAL A 229 -6.10 1.95 13.59
N LEU A 230 -5.06 2.57 14.16
CA LEU A 230 -5.04 4.00 14.54
C LEU A 230 -5.12 4.95 13.35
N THR A 231 -4.77 4.50 12.13
CA THR A 231 -4.91 5.30 10.92
C THR A 231 -6.38 5.70 10.66
N PHE A 232 -7.35 4.84 11.00
CA PHE A 232 -8.77 5.16 10.81
C PHE A 232 -9.24 6.36 11.65
N PRO A 233 -9.14 6.35 12.99
CA PRO A 233 -9.56 7.49 13.80
C PRO A 233 -8.68 8.72 13.54
N ALA A 234 -7.37 8.56 13.34
CA ALA A 234 -6.48 9.69 13.12
C ALA A 234 -6.78 10.43 11.80
N CYS A 235 -6.80 9.73 10.66
CA CYS A 235 -7.12 10.36 9.38
C CYS A 235 -8.58 10.83 9.33
N GLY A 236 -9.51 10.11 9.96
CA GLY A 236 -10.91 10.53 10.06
C GLY A 236 -11.06 11.85 10.81
N LEU A 237 -10.43 11.97 11.98
CA LEU A 237 -10.48 13.20 12.77
C LEU A 237 -9.81 14.37 12.06
N ILE A 238 -8.60 14.17 11.52
CA ILE A 238 -7.90 15.23 10.77
C ILE A 238 -8.73 15.64 9.55
N GLY A 239 -9.33 14.68 8.83
CA GLY A 239 -10.20 14.94 7.68
C GLY A 239 -11.42 15.77 8.05
N TYR A 240 -12.08 15.43 9.16
CA TYR A 240 -13.23 16.16 9.69
C TYR A 240 -12.87 17.60 10.08
N LEU A 241 -11.82 17.77 10.89
CA LEU A 241 -11.37 19.09 11.35
C LEU A 241 -10.92 19.97 10.18
N MET A 242 -10.20 19.42 9.21
CA MET A 242 -9.78 20.16 8.02
C MET A 242 -10.96 20.53 7.12
N ALA A 243 -12.02 19.72 7.07
CA ALA A 243 -13.22 20.08 6.33
C ALA A 243 -13.97 21.25 6.99
N LEU A 244 -14.14 21.22 8.32
CA LEU A 244 -14.72 22.34 9.06
C LEU A 244 -13.91 23.62 8.88
N LEU A 245 -12.58 23.53 8.97
CA LEU A 245 -11.70 24.68 8.75
C LEU A 245 -11.87 25.25 7.34
N LEU A 246 -11.89 24.40 6.31
CA LEU A 246 -12.04 24.86 4.94
C LEU A 246 -13.42 25.49 4.68
N HIS A 247 -14.50 24.93 5.24
CA HIS A 247 -15.85 25.53 5.16
C HIS A 247 -15.97 26.86 5.92
N ALA A 248 -15.13 27.09 6.93
CA ALA A 248 -15.12 28.36 7.64
C ALA A 248 -14.34 29.45 6.88
N ILE A 249 -13.40 29.06 6.01
CA ILE A 249 -12.55 29.98 5.25
C ILE A 249 -13.15 30.33 3.89
N PHE A 250 -13.71 29.35 3.19
CA PHE A 250 -14.29 29.47 1.84
C PHE A 250 -15.79 29.29 1.89
#